data_AF-A0A9P4TNL6-F1
#
_entry.id   AF-A0A9P4TNL6-F1
#
_cell.length_a   1.000
_cell.length_b   1.000
_cell.length_c   1.000
_cell.angle_alpha   90.00
_cell.angle_beta   90.00
_cell.angle_gamma   90.00
#
_symmetry.space_group_name_H-M   'P 1'
#
loop_
_entity.id
_entity.type
_entity.pdbx_description
1 polymer ?
#
loop_
_entity_poly.entity_id
_entity_poly.type
_entity_poly.pdbx_seq_one_letter_code
_entity_poly.pdbx_strand_id
1 'polypeptide(L)'
;MPVPGTWYQHPVTVFLVPLIALLWLPQLYRFLPFNTDPSYDESKLQEIASLMDDIYALLANQTFIPHNAITRGPHEINTTALSCKPSRSVLRLIEILPYVDISLVQEPDWIYGGWFMDYRDPEHLAELCDPLRGEIINWTDYMEPADIALTNWGTGGWNNDYTWVLIYNAKRESIRIFDAQLWLHGEIFQRNFGKRMNNWWFEDDGAFEWDRQDGAPHILRAIADSFRHIDQSPWGTSNRESPGFGVPYEEIETLLRRNGWPDAFNASQFNADFIRRKHRSSSKGYAAEVAKRIDQLAGFERYERDGEATWIESAKGSIAEAEELSVRERKAYETETNSEERDLKKYRHLRATWLADYYSEELEAARLEFAQLCPNGVCVEEADLILWEYLALQRTYREIQFYNNVTDCDYRIQKEVSNGRLLDHRLYAERGMTDPPKKAADQAWLDKCLTNEAIEQSWLDLAIEQSRQAALAHCKETGCELIPFKDIFDRAHDKITEYKRKLERAVKQREQFEAYFPARMLDAGDKAREQMERDKVGMCAHETYIEEEIKSIQQHIAKLKEGDTSGERPDRIHKGLLDYLKEEDD
;
A
#
# COMPACT_ATOMS: atom_id res chain seq x y z
N MET A 1 81.58 -9.50 -34.61
CA MET A 1 80.21 -9.42 -34.06
C MET A 1 80.34 -9.20 -32.57
N PRO A 2 79.84 -8.08 -32.01
CA PRO A 2 79.93 -7.82 -30.57
C PRO A 2 79.02 -8.78 -29.79
N VAL A 3 79.55 -9.29 -28.68
CA VAL A 3 78.87 -10.20 -27.74
C VAL A 3 77.68 -9.47 -27.12
N PRO A 4 76.48 -10.06 -27.06
CA PRO A 4 75.31 -9.41 -26.47
C PRO A 4 75.56 -9.13 -24.98
N GLY A 5 75.39 -7.87 -24.57
CA GLY A 5 75.77 -7.39 -23.23
C GLY A 5 75.01 -8.09 -22.11
N THR A 6 75.74 -8.50 -21.07
CA THR A 6 75.33 -9.29 -19.90
C THR A 6 74.43 -8.56 -18.88
N TRP A 7 73.77 -7.47 -19.27
CA TRP A 7 72.98 -6.64 -18.34
C TRP A 7 71.75 -7.37 -17.77
N TYR A 8 71.23 -8.37 -18.49
CA TYR A 8 70.13 -9.24 -18.03
C TYR A 8 70.55 -10.28 -16.98
N GLN A 9 71.85 -10.44 -16.69
CA GLN A 9 72.34 -11.28 -15.59
C GLN A 9 72.60 -10.47 -14.31
N HIS A 10 72.49 -9.14 -14.36
CA HIS A 10 72.69 -8.32 -13.19
C HIS A 10 71.51 -8.54 -12.22
N PRO A 11 71.76 -8.92 -10.94
CA PRO A 11 70.68 -9.30 -10.01
C PRO A 11 69.66 -8.17 -9.83
N VAL A 12 70.09 -6.92 -9.90
CA VAL A 12 69.18 -5.75 -9.90
C VAL A 12 68.21 -5.81 -11.10
N THR A 13 68.66 -6.09 -12.31
CA THR A 13 67.75 -6.20 -13.47
C THR A 13 66.80 -7.37 -13.32
N VAL A 14 67.30 -8.51 -12.84
CA VAL A 14 66.53 -9.76 -12.70
C VAL A 14 65.42 -9.63 -11.65
N PHE A 15 65.63 -8.85 -10.58
CA PHE A 15 64.64 -8.72 -9.50
C PHE A 15 63.81 -7.43 -9.57
N LEU A 16 64.44 -6.31 -9.94
CA LEU A 16 63.80 -4.99 -9.85
C LEU A 16 62.89 -4.71 -11.06
N VAL A 17 63.19 -5.26 -12.24
CA VAL A 17 62.32 -5.12 -13.43
C VAL A 17 61.02 -5.92 -13.27
N PRO A 18 61.01 -7.21 -12.85
CA PRO A 18 59.77 -7.92 -12.57
C PRO A 18 59.00 -7.32 -11.41
N LEU A 19 59.68 -6.80 -10.37
CA LEU A 19 59.02 -6.16 -9.23
C LEU A 19 58.34 -4.85 -9.62
N ILE A 20 59.02 -3.98 -10.41
CA ILE A 20 58.40 -2.75 -10.95
C ILE A 20 57.24 -3.13 -11.88
N ALA A 21 57.41 -4.12 -12.75
CA ALA A 21 56.33 -4.61 -13.59
C ALA A 21 55.15 -5.10 -12.73
N LEU A 22 55.37 -5.93 -11.70
CA LEU A 22 54.32 -6.45 -10.81
C LEU A 22 53.65 -5.36 -9.96
N LEU A 23 54.38 -4.32 -9.55
CA LEU A 23 53.82 -3.22 -8.75
C LEU A 23 53.07 -2.20 -9.61
N TRP A 24 53.45 -2.03 -10.88
CA TRP A 24 52.82 -1.09 -11.80
C TRP A 24 51.76 -1.73 -12.70
N LEU A 25 51.79 -3.05 -12.92
CA LEU A 25 50.77 -3.77 -13.69
C LEU A 25 49.35 -3.54 -13.17
N PRO A 26 49.07 -3.54 -11.84
CA PRO A 26 47.73 -3.25 -11.33
C PRO A 26 47.26 -1.82 -11.64
N GLN A 27 48.19 -0.86 -11.69
CA GLN A 27 47.86 0.53 -12.02
C GLN A 27 47.71 0.73 -13.53
N LEU A 28 48.53 0.08 -14.35
CA LEU A 28 48.38 0.05 -15.81
C LEU A 28 47.14 -0.73 -16.23
N TYR A 29 46.69 -1.73 -15.46
CA TYR A 29 45.42 -2.42 -15.68
C TYR A 29 44.23 -1.46 -15.60
N ARG A 30 44.29 -0.40 -14.77
CA ARG A 30 43.24 0.65 -14.75
C ARG A 30 43.24 1.53 -16.02
N PHE A 31 44.33 1.55 -16.79
CA PHE A 31 44.49 2.35 -18.01
C PHE A 31 44.44 1.54 -19.30
N LEU A 32 44.55 0.21 -19.24
CA LEU A 32 44.16 -0.63 -20.36
C LEU A 32 42.67 -0.34 -20.61
N PRO A 33 42.27 0.04 -21.85
CA PRO A 33 40.86 0.14 -22.19
C PRO A 33 40.30 -1.28 -22.06
N PHE A 34 39.76 -1.58 -20.87
CA PHE A 34 39.03 -2.82 -20.64
C PHE A 34 37.91 -2.84 -21.67
N ASN A 35 38.11 -3.73 -22.64
CA ASN A 35 37.19 -4.14 -23.67
C ASN A 35 36.48 -3.00 -24.40
N THR A 36 36.81 -2.88 -25.69
CA THR A 36 35.75 -2.86 -26.71
C THR A 36 34.79 -4.01 -26.41
N ASP A 37 33.84 -3.78 -25.50
CA ASP A 37 32.65 -4.59 -25.33
C ASP A 37 32.07 -4.76 -26.75
N PRO A 38 31.77 -5.98 -27.22
CA PRO A 38 31.20 -6.18 -28.54
C PRO A 38 30.05 -5.20 -28.71
N SER A 39 29.98 -4.56 -29.88
CA SER A 39 28.81 -3.83 -30.36
C SER A 39 27.56 -4.56 -29.89
N TYR A 40 26.89 -4.06 -28.86
CA TYR A 40 25.61 -4.62 -28.45
C TYR A 40 24.63 -4.40 -29.60
N ASP A 41 23.64 -5.29 -29.72
CA ASP A 41 22.64 -5.16 -30.76
C ASP A 41 21.59 -4.14 -30.32
N GLU A 42 21.67 -2.92 -30.86
CA GLU A 42 20.70 -1.85 -30.57
C GLU A 42 19.27 -2.30 -30.88
N SER A 43 19.05 -3.14 -31.91
CA SER A 43 17.70 -3.60 -32.27
C SER A 43 17.07 -4.44 -31.17
N LYS A 44 17.87 -5.22 -30.44
CA LYS A 44 17.41 -6.05 -29.33
C LYS A 44 17.10 -5.23 -28.08
N LEU A 45 17.93 -4.22 -27.78
CA LEU A 45 17.62 -3.29 -26.69
C LEU A 45 16.35 -2.49 -26.98
N GLN A 46 16.16 -2.06 -28.23
CA GLN A 46 14.93 -1.40 -28.67
C GLN A 46 13.71 -2.32 -28.59
N GLU A 47 13.85 -3.61 -28.89
CA GLU A 47 12.76 -4.59 -28.73
C GLU A 47 12.34 -4.71 -27.26
N ILE A 48 13.29 -4.81 -26.32
CA ILE A 48 12.99 -4.85 -24.88
C ILE A 48 12.32 -3.55 -24.42
N ALA A 49 12.85 -2.39 -24.81
CA ALA A 49 12.26 -1.11 -24.47
C ALA A 49 10.83 -0.94 -25.02
N SER A 50 10.59 -1.38 -26.26
CA SER A 50 9.27 -1.39 -26.88
C SER A 50 8.30 -2.30 -26.15
N LEU A 51 8.73 -3.49 -25.72
CA LEU A 51 7.87 -4.43 -24.99
C LEU A 51 7.52 -3.94 -23.59
N MET A 52 8.46 -3.26 -22.92
CA MET A 52 8.16 -2.57 -21.66
C MET A 52 7.16 -1.42 -21.87
N ASP A 53 7.29 -0.66 -22.97
CA ASP A 53 6.32 0.41 -23.30
C ASP A 53 4.94 -0.17 -23.61
N ASP A 54 4.88 -1.31 -24.31
CA ASP A 54 3.63 -2.02 -24.58
C ASP A 54 2.94 -2.48 -23.28
N ILE A 55 3.71 -2.99 -22.30
CA ILE A 55 3.18 -3.37 -20.98
C ILE A 55 2.64 -2.12 -20.26
N TYR A 56 3.41 -1.04 -20.16
CA TYR A 56 2.96 0.16 -19.46
C TYR A 56 1.78 0.84 -20.15
N ALA A 57 1.78 0.88 -21.49
CA ALA A 57 0.64 1.36 -22.26
C ALA A 57 -0.60 0.48 -22.05
N LEU A 58 -0.43 -0.84 -21.91
CA LEU A 58 -1.53 -1.76 -21.59
C LEU A 58 -2.10 -1.48 -20.19
N LEU A 59 -1.25 -1.30 -19.18
CA LEU A 59 -1.67 -0.90 -17.82
C LEU A 59 -2.42 0.42 -17.84
N ALA A 60 -1.94 1.40 -18.62
CA ALA A 60 -2.60 2.68 -18.78
C ALA A 60 -3.95 2.56 -19.51
N ASN A 61 -4.01 1.73 -20.56
CA ASN A 61 -5.25 1.46 -21.30
C ASN A 61 -6.29 0.76 -20.42
N GLN A 62 -5.88 -0.08 -19.46
CA GLN A 62 -6.76 -0.68 -18.45
C GLN A 62 -7.15 0.29 -17.35
N THR A 63 -6.56 1.48 -17.31
CA THR A 63 -6.69 2.52 -16.29
C THR A 63 -6.12 2.13 -14.92
N PHE A 64 -5.14 1.21 -14.91
CA PHE A 64 -4.35 0.90 -13.72
C PHE A 64 -3.40 2.06 -13.37
N ILE A 65 -2.80 2.69 -14.38
CA ILE A 65 -2.00 3.92 -14.25
C ILE A 65 -2.51 5.02 -15.20
N PRO A 66 -2.25 6.30 -14.93
CA PRO A 66 -2.55 7.38 -15.89
C PRO A 66 -1.63 7.34 -17.11
N HIS A 67 -2.17 7.61 -18.30
CA HIS A 67 -1.37 7.68 -19.53
C HIS A 67 -0.25 8.74 -19.48
N ASN A 68 -0.47 9.86 -18.79
CA ASN A 68 0.51 10.94 -18.67
C ASN A 68 1.61 10.67 -17.63
N ALA A 69 1.51 9.58 -16.86
CA ALA A 69 2.56 9.11 -15.96
C ALA A 69 3.72 8.46 -16.74
N ILE A 70 3.47 7.93 -17.95
CA ILE A 70 4.50 7.30 -18.77
C ILE A 70 5.36 8.38 -19.43
N THR A 71 6.67 8.34 -19.19
CA THR A 71 7.67 9.14 -19.89
C THR A 71 8.53 8.23 -20.74
N ARG A 72 8.50 8.41 -22.05
CA ARG A 72 9.27 7.59 -23.01
C ARG A 72 10.67 8.18 -23.23
N GLY A 73 11.65 7.31 -23.49
CA GLY A 73 13.02 7.69 -23.80
C GLY A 73 13.19 8.36 -25.17
N PRO A 74 14.42 8.80 -25.50
CA PRO A 74 15.63 8.65 -24.70
C PRO A 74 15.70 9.64 -23.52
N HIS A 75 16.41 9.24 -22.47
CA HIS A 75 16.61 9.99 -21.23
C HIS A 75 18.09 10.33 -21.02
N GLU A 76 18.34 11.48 -20.39
CA GLU A 76 19.67 11.86 -19.93
C GLU A 76 19.85 11.36 -18.48
N ILE A 77 20.66 10.32 -18.28
CA ILE A 77 20.89 9.71 -16.96
C ILE A 77 22.34 9.92 -16.53
N ASN A 78 22.53 10.47 -15.33
CA ASN A 78 23.87 10.72 -14.79
C ASN A 78 24.44 9.46 -14.13
N THR A 79 25.14 8.65 -14.92
CA THR A 79 25.71 7.36 -14.49
C THR A 79 27.10 7.47 -13.87
N THR A 80 27.64 8.69 -13.72
CA THR A 80 29.03 8.91 -13.24
C THR A 80 29.27 8.46 -11.80
N ALA A 81 28.22 8.35 -10.99
CA ALA A 81 28.29 7.97 -9.58
C ALA A 81 28.09 6.47 -9.32
N LEU A 82 27.86 5.65 -10.36
CA LEU A 82 27.59 4.22 -10.21
C LEU A 82 28.83 3.44 -9.76
N SER A 83 28.66 2.60 -8.74
CA SER A 83 29.73 1.76 -8.18
C SER A 83 29.99 0.47 -8.98
N CYS A 84 28.94 -0.15 -9.54
CA CYS A 84 29.00 -1.49 -10.14
C CYS A 84 29.50 -1.55 -11.61
N LYS A 85 29.89 -0.43 -12.23
CA LYS A 85 30.40 -0.36 -13.62
C LYS A 85 29.57 -1.21 -14.61
N PRO A 86 28.29 -0.88 -14.83
CA PRO A 86 27.45 -1.59 -15.80
C PRO A 86 28.03 -1.54 -17.22
N SER A 87 27.68 -2.55 -18.00
CA SER A 87 28.02 -2.68 -19.42
C SER A 87 27.40 -1.56 -20.26
N ARG A 88 27.92 -1.34 -21.46
CA ARG A 88 27.37 -0.31 -22.36
C ARG A 88 25.94 -0.61 -22.80
N SER A 89 25.57 -1.89 -22.92
CA SER A 89 24.19 -2.29 -23.23
C SER A 89 23.22 -1.95 -22.12
N VAL A 90 23.60 -2.13 -20.85
CA VAL A 90 22.76 -1.73 -19.71
C VAL A 90 22.62 -0.21 -19.65
N LEU A 91 23.74 0.52 -19.78
CA LEU A 91 23.73 1.98 -19.84
C LEU A 91 22.86 2.51 -20.98
N ARG A 92 22.93 1.86 -22.16
CA ARG A 92 22.08 2.20 -23.29
C ARG A 92 20.61 1.89 -23.02
N LEU A 93 20.31 0.75 -22.39
CA LEU A 93 18.93 0.34 -22.12
C LEU A 93 18.24 1.30 -21.14
N ILE A 94 18.91 1.70 -20.04
CA ILE A 94 18.33 2.68 -19.10
C ILE A 94 18.04 4.03 -19.76
N GLU A 95 18.77 4.42 -20.81
CA GLU A 95 18.45 5.66 -21.54
C GLU A 95 17.15 5.52 -22.34
N ILE A 96 16.85 4.35 -22.90
CA ILE A 96 15.74 4.18 -23.85
C ILE A 96 14.48 3.55 -23.26
N LEU A 97 14.56 2.93 -22.07
CA LEU A 97 13.40 2.37 -21.38
C LEU A 97 12.34 3.45 -21.11
N PRO A 98 11.04 3.11 -21.24
CA PRO A 98 9.98 3.97 -20.72
C PRO A 98 9.95 3.89 -19.19
N TYR A 99 9.62 5.00 -18.55
CA TYR A 99 9.47 5.08 -17.09
C TYR A 99 8.10 5.57 -16.68
N VAL A 100 7.60 5.08 -15.55
CA VAL A 100 6.34 5.52 -14.94
C VAL A 100 6.68 6.45 -13.79
N ASP A 101 6.12 7.66 -13.82
CA ASP A 101 6.21 8.61 -12.71
C ASP A 101 5.32 8.12 -11.56
N ILE A 102 5.94 7.46 -10.58
CA ILE A 102 5.25 6.83 -9.45
C ILE A 102 4.54 7.84 -8.53
N SER A 103 4.86 9.13 -8.64
CA SER A 103 4.16 10.17 -7.86
C SER A 103 2.79 10.53 -8.43
N LEU A 104 2.51 10.11 -9.67
CA LEU A 104 1.24 10.29 -10.36
C LEU A 104 0.34 9.05 -10.33
N VAL A 105 0.80 7.92 -9.81
CA VAL A 105 0.03 6.68 -9.73
C VAL A 105 -0.52 6.47 -8.32
N GLN A 106 -1.69 5.84 -8.22
CA GLN A 106 -2.27 5.48 -6.92
C GLN A 106 -1.59 4.26 -6.29
N GLU A 107 -1.03 3.39 -7.14
CA GLU A 107 -0.35 2.17 -6.75
C GLU A 107 0.98 2.02 -7.50
N PRO A 108 2.13 2.06 -6.81
CA PRO A 108 3.44 1.92 -7.44
C PRO A 108 3.82 0.48 -7.79
N ASP A 109 3.14 -0.54 -7.25
CA ASP A 109 3.37 -1.94 -7.59
C ASP A 109 2.40 -2.45 -8.67
N TRP A 110 2.81 -3.47 -9.44
CA TRP A 110 1.98 -3.96 -10.54
C TRP A 110 2.14 -5.44 -10.88
N ILE A 111 3.29 -6.05 -10.58
CA ILE A 111 3.54 -7.47 -10.90
C ILE A 111 4.10 -8.21 -9.70
N TYR A 112 3.23 -8.93 -9.00
CA TYR A 112 3.48 -9.63 -7.75
C TYR A 112 4.28 -8.75 -6.79
N GLY A 113 3.75 -7.57 -6.46
CA GLY A 113 4.40 -6.62 -5.56
C GLY A 113 5.62 -5.88 -6.13
N GLY A 114 6.06 -6.21 -7.35
CA GLY A 114 7.16 -5.52 -8.02
C GLY A 114 6.77 -4.09 -8.39
N TRP A 115 7.59 -3.13 -7.97
CA TRP A 115 7.42 -1.69 -8.21
C TRP A 115 7.90 -1.26 -9.59
N PHE A 116 7.34 -0.16 -10.10
CA PHE A 116 7.88 0.53 -11.28
C PHE A 116 9.32 1.02 -10.99
N MET A 117 10.26 0.66 -11.87
CA MET A 117 11.64 1.15 -11.83
C MET A 117 11.77 2.43 -12.67
N ASP A 118 12.50 3.43 -12.17
CA ASP A 118 12.81 4.69 -12.89
C ASP A 118 14.24 5.15 -12.64
N TYR A 119 15.16 4.84 -13.54
CA TYR A 119 16.59 5.14 -13.39
C TYR A 119 16.95 6.63 -13.57
N ARG A 120 15.97 7.51 -13.79
CA ARG A 120 16.16 8.97 -13.67
C ARG A 120 16.20 9.40 -12.20
N ASP A 121 15.57 8.62 -11.33
CA ASP A 121 15.64 8.77 -9.87
C ASP A 121 17.01 8.27 -9.38
N PRO A 122 17.79 9.11 -8.66
CA PRO A 122 19.05 8.69 -8.07
C PRO A 122 18.96 7.47 -7.14
N GLU A 123 17.84 7.25 -6.44
CA GLU A 123 17.66 6.08 -5.57
C GLU A 123 17.58 4.79 -6.40
N HIS A 124 16.71 4.76 -7.40
CA HIS A 124 16.59 3.64 -8.34
C HIS A 124 17.89 3.43 -9.14
N LEU A 125 18.58 4.51 -9.48
CA LEU A 125 19.90 4.42 -10.13
C LEU A 125 20.95 3.79 -9.22
N ALA A 126 20.93 4.08 -7.92
CA ALA A 126 21.81 3.41 -6.95
C ALA A 126 21.47 1.91 -6.81
N GLU A 127 20.18 1.57 -6.91
CA GLU A 127 19.69 0.18 -6.90
C GLU A 127 20.00 -0.61 -8.18
N LEU A 128 20.45 0.03 -9.26
CA LEU A 128 20.93 -0.69 -10.44
C LEU A 128 21.99 -1.75 -10.08
N CYS A 129 22.79 -1.47 -9.05
CA CYS A 129 23.85 -2.33 -8.56
C CYS A 129 23.40 -3.34 -7.49
N ASP A 130 22.29 -3.07 -6.83
CA ASP A 130 21.71 -3.86 -5.73
C ASP A 130 20.20 -3.59 -5.67
N PRO A 131 19.38 -4.27 -6.50
CA PRO A 131 17.96 -3.98 -6.63
C PRO A 131 17.14 -4.34 -5.38
N LEU A 132 17.77 -4.92 -4.35
CA LEU A 132 17.13 -5.46 -3.15
C LEU A 132 17.53 -4.73 -1.88
N ARG A 133 18.40 -3.71 -1.99
CA ARG A 133 18.90 -2.90 -0.86
C ARG A 133 19.41 -3.76 0.31
N GLY A 134 19.93 -4.95 0.00
CA GLY A 134 20.13 -6.01 0.99
C GLY A 134 21.51 -5.94 1.62
N GLU A 135 21.67 -5.28 2.77
CA GLU A 135 22.92 -5.40 3.56
C GLU A 135 23.21 -6.85 4.02
N ILE A 136 22.17 -7.71 4.03
CA ILE A 136 22.20 -9.07 4.58
C ILE A 136 22.67 -10.11 3.55
N ILE A 137 22.47 -9.86 2.26
CA ILE A 137 22.88 -10.74 1.17
C ILE A 137 23.76 -9.91 0.24
N ASN A 138 25.01 -10.30 0.06
CA ASN A 138 25.96 -9.55 -0.76
C ASN A 138 25.62 -9.66 -2.26
N TRP A 139 24.57 -8.96 -2.70
CA TRP A 139 23.96 -9.08 -4.05
C TRP A 139 24.88 -8.68 -5.20
N THR A 140 25.95 -7.95 -4.90
CA THR A 140 27.02 -7.65 -5.86
C THR A 140 27.64 -8.91 -6.48
N ASP A 141 27.48 -10.08 -5.85
CA ASP A 141 27.93 -11.36 -6.38
C ASP A 141 26.92 -12.02 -7.37
N TYR A 142 25.68 -11.51 -7.48
CA TYR A 142 24.59 -12.10 -8.29
C TYR A 142 24.16 -11.26 -9.51
N MET A 143 24.52 -9.98 -9.53
CA MET A 143 24.33 -9.08 -10.68
C MET A 143 25.61 -9.04 -11.52
N GLU A 144 25.54 -9.50 -12.76
CA GLU A 144 26.59 -9.27 -13.75
C GLU A 144 26.56 -7.82 -14.25
N PRO A 145 27.67 -7.28 -14.79
CA PRO A 145 27.66 -5.97 -15.45
C PRO A 145 26.65 -5.87 -16.61
N ALA A 146 26.17 -7.00 -17.14
CA ALA A 146 25.16 -7.06 -18.19
C ALA A 146 23.71 -7.12 -17.65
N ASP A 147 23.53 -7.20 -16.33
CA ASP A 147 22.21 -7.28 -15.69
C ASP A 147 21.63 -5.89 -15.38
N ILE A 148 20.31 -5.81 -15.42
CA ILE A 148 19.51 -4.64 -15.07
C ILE A 148 18.15 -5.09 -14.54
N ALA A 149 17.69 -4.47 -13.46
CA ALA A 149 16.37 -4.71 -12.93
C ALA A 149 15.30 -3.92 -13.73
N LEU A 150 14.23 -4.60 -14.14
CA LEU A 150 13.09 -3.99 -14.81
C LEU A 150 11.97 -3.63 -13.82
N THR A 151 11.96 -4.24 -12.64
CA THR A 151 11.08 -3.89 -11.52
C THR A 151 11.91 -3.71 -10.24
N ASN A 152 11.39 -2.93 -9.32
CA ASN A 152 11.99 -2.72 -8.00
C ASN A 152 11.32 -3.66 -6.97
N TRP A 153 12.06 -4.06 -5.94
CA TRP A 153 11.53 -4.71 -4.74
C TRP A 153 10.48 -3.87 -3.99
N GLY A 154 10.55 -2.55 -4.13
CA GLY A 154 9.61 -1.65 -3.47
C GLY A 154 9.72 -1.71 -1.95
N THR A 155 8.58 -1.78 -1.26
CA THR A 155 8.53 -1.84 0.22
C THR A 155 8.87 -3.21 0.79
N GLY A 156 8.96 -4.26 -0.03
CA GLY A 156 9.29 -5.62 0.36
C GLY A 156 8.29 -6.22 1.33
N GLY A 157 7.40 -7.12 0.89
CA GLY A 157 6.28 -7.67 1.67
C GLY A 157 6.48 -7.68 3.20
N TRP A 158 6.04 -6.63 3.89
CA TRP A 158 5.97 -6.58 5.37
C TRP A 158 4.97 -7.63 5.91
N ASN A 159 4.22 -8.24 5.01
CA ASN A 159 3.11 -9.15 5.16
C ASN A 159 3.42 -10.57 4.62
N ASN A 160 4.70 -10.92 4.39
CA ASN A 160 5.15 -12.19 3.78
C ASN A 160 4.73 -12.39 2.30
N ASP A 161 4.34 -11.33 1.60
CA ASP A 161 3.97 -11.42 0.20
C ASP A 161 5.22 -11.54 -0.70
N TYR A 162 5.13 -12.45 -1.69
CA TYR A 162 6.18 -12.67 -2.69
C TYR A 162 6.31 -11.42 -3.58
N THR A 163 7.47 -10.74 -3.53
CA THR A 163 7.74 -9.58 -4.37
C THR A 163 8.63 -9.95 -5.56
N TRP A 164 8.17 -9.74 -6.79
CA TRP A 164 8.92 -10.11 -7.99
C TRP A 164 9.83 -8.99 -8.50
N VAL A 165 11.12 -9.30 -8.55
CA VAL A 165 12.16 -8.47 -9.19
C VAL A 165 12.57 -9.12 -10.50
N LEU A 166 12.18 -8.49 -11.61
CA LEU A 166 12.53 -8.92 -12.96
C LEU A 166 13.92 -8.39 -13.29
N ILE A 167 14.87 -9.27 -13.61
CA ILE A 167 16.26 -8.92 -13.93
C ILE A 167 16.56 -9.35 -15.36
N TYR A 168 16.79 -8.39 -16.24
CA TYR A 168 17.18 -8.63 -17.63
C TYR A 168 18.70 -8.67 -17.79
N ASN A 169 19.22 -9.71 -18.43
CA ASN A 169 20.63 -9.82 -18.82
C ASN A 169 20.80 -9.46 -20.30
N ALA A 170 21.42 -8.31 -20.58
CA ALA A 170 21.58 -7.80 -21.94
C ALA A 170 22.54 -8.62 -22.82
N LYS A 171 23.42 -9.43 -22.22
CA LYS A 171 24.38 -10.28 -22.94
C LYS A 171 23.76 -11.61 -23.37
N ARG A 172 22.92 -12.18 -22.51
CA ARG A 172 22.25 -13.47 -22.72
C ARG A 172 20.84 -13.33 -23.28
N GLU A 173 20.32 -12.09 -23.29
CA GLU A 173 18.97 -11.73 -23.71
C GLU A 173 17.86 -12.37 -22.87
N SER A 174 18.13 -12.69 -21.60
CA SER A 174 17.25 -13.43 -20.69
C SER A 174 16.67 -12.56 -19.58
N ILE A 175 15.51 -12.97 -19.03
CA ILE A 175 14.96 -12.40 -17.79
C ILE A 175 14.96 -13.49 -16.72
N ARG A 176 15.51 -13.16 -15.55
CA ARG A 176 15.40 -13.91 -14.31
C ARG A 176 14.41 -13.21 -13.39
N ILE A 177 13.70 -13.94 -12.54
CA ILE A 177 12.81 -13.34 -11.54
C ILE A 177 13.17 -13.86 -10.16
N PHE A 178 13.31 -12.95 -9.22
CA PHE A 178 13.54 -13.22 -7.81
C PHE A 178 12.30 -12.83 -7.00
N ASP A 179 11.79 -13.70 -6.13
CA ASP A 179 10.48 -13.53 -5.45
C ASP A 179 10.56 -13.03 -4.01
N ALA A 180 11.75 -12.58 -3.62
CA ALA A 180 12.17 -12.22 -2.29
C ALA A 180 12.87 -13.23 -1.42
N GLN A 181 12.72 -14.51 -1.74
CA GLN A 181 13.33 -15.57 -0.96
C GLN A 181 14.20 -16.43 -1.84
N LEU A 182 13.72 -16.71 -3.05
CA LEU A 182 14.30 -17.67 -3.97
C LEU A 182 14.20 -17.16 -5.42
N TRP A 183 15.03 -17.73 -6.28
CA TRP A 183 14.84 -17.61 -7.71
C TRP A 183 13.62 -18.41 -8.12
N LEU A 184 12.74 -17.81 -8.91
CA LEU A 184 11.54 -18.50 -9.36
C LEU A 184 11.90 -19.59 -10.38
N HIS A 185 11.54 -20.83 -10.05
CA HIS A 185 11.66 -21.97 -10.94
C HIS A 185 10.40 -22.14 -11.81
N GLY A 186 10.50 -22.96 -12.86
CA GLY A 186 9.49 -23.02 -13.91
C GLY A 186 8.09 -23.48 -13.51
N GLU A 187 7.96 -24.21 -12.40
CA GLU A 187 6.64 -24.62 -11.89
C GLU A 187 5.79 -23.42 -11.46
N ILE A 188 6.41 -22.40 -10.83
CA ILE A 188 5.71 -21.19 -10.38
C ILE A 188 5.27 -20.36 -11.59
N PHE A 189 6.12 -20.26 -12.62
CA PHE A 189 5.75 -19.59 -13.87
C PHE A 189 4.65 -20.31 -14.63
N GLN A 190 4.72 -21.63 -14.73
CA GLN A 190 3.66 -22.42 -15.37
C GLN A 190 2.33 -22.30 -14.63
N ARG A 191 2.36 -22.21 -13.29
CA ARG A 191 1.17 -21.94 -12.49
C ARG A 191 0.56 -20.58 -12.80
N ASN A 192 1.39 -19.54 -12.90
CA ASN A 192 0.94 -18.16 -13.04
C ASN A 192 0.58 -17.78 -14.49
N PHE A 193 1.39 -18.16 -15.48
CA PHE A 193 1.21 -17.79 -16.89
C PHE A 193 0.69 -18.96 -17.77
N GLY A 194 0.42 -20.11 -17.15
CA GLY A 194 -0.20 -21.25 -17.81
C GLY A 194 0.61 -21.83 -18.96
N LYS A 195 -0.12 -22.28 -19.99
CA LYS A 195 0.45 -22.99 -21.14
C LYS A 195 1.46 -22.17 -21.95
N ARG A 196 1.48 -20.84 -21.80
CA ARG A 196 2.41 -19.94 -22.50
C ARG A 196 3.85 -20.10 -22.02
N MET A 197 4.01 -20.64 -20.81
CA MET A 197 5.31 -21.00 -20.21
C MET A 197 5.52 -22.52 -20.19
N ASN A 198 4.73 -23.31 -20.93
CA ASN A 198 5.00 -24.75 -21.06
C ASN A 198 6.34 -24.98 -21.77
N ASN A 199 7.13 -25.91 -21.23
CA ASN A 199 8.47 -26.26 -21.74
C ASN A 199 9.47 -25.10 -21.71
N TRP A 200 9.26 -24.13 -20.81
CA TRP A 200 10.24 -23.10 -20.54
C TRP A 200 11.25 -23.53 -19.49
N TRP A 201 12.52 -23.23 -19.76
CA TRP A 201 13.64 -23.46 -18.87
C TRP A 201 14.00 -22.14 -18.20
N PHE A 202 14.13 -22.18 -16.88
CA PHE A 202 14.59 -21.06 -16.06
C PHE A 202 16.01 -21.34 -15.63
N GLU A 203 16.81 -20.29 -15.49
CA GLU A 203 18.19 -20.41 -15.03
C GLU A 203 18.18 -20.86 -13.57
N ASP A 204 18.30 -22.16 -13.37
CA ASP A 204 18.46 -22.78 -12.06
C ASP A 204 19.93 -22.59 -11.64
N ASP A 205 20.13 -21.83 -10.56
CA ASP A 205 21.42 -21.67 -9.87
C ASP A 205 22.63 -21.18 -10.72
N GLY A 206 22.38 -20.44 -11.80
CA GLY A 206 23.44 -19.85 -12.64
C GLY A 206 24.22 -20.86 -13.49
N ALA A 207 23.77 -22.12 -13.57
CA ALA A 207 24.55 -23.23 -14.14
C ALA A 207 24.04 -23.77 -15.48
N PHE A 208 22.96 -23.23 -16.05
CA PHE A 208 22.42 -23.74 -17.32
C PHE A 208 22.23 -22.63 -18.35
N GLU A 209 23.03 -22.71 -19.41
CA GLU A 209 22.92 -21.86 -20.60
C GLU A 209 21.54 -22.02 -21.23
N TRP A 210 20.92 -20.87 -21.46
CA TRP A 210 19.62 -20.74 -22.04
C TRP A 210 19.68 -20.96 -23.56
N ASP A 211 18.91 -21.92 -24.10
CA ASP A 211 18.96 -22.34 -25.51
C ASP A 211 17.63 -22.10 -26.25
N ARG A 212 16.98 -20.96 -26.00
CA ARG A 212 15.82 -20.51 -26.78
C ARG A 212 16.09 -19.16 -27.43
N GLN A 213 15.90 -19.10 -28.75
CA GLN A 213 16.13 -17.90 -29.57
C GLN A 213 15.10 -16.77 -29.33
N ASP A 214 13.96 -17.05 -28.69
CA ASP A 214 12.85 -16.11 -28.50
C ASP A 214 12.89 -15.32 -27.18
N GLY A 215 13.84 -15.63 -26.29
CA GLY A 215 14.43 -14.59 -25.48
C GLY A 215 13.57 -14.03 -24.31
N ALA A 216 14.06 -12.94 -23.74
CA ALA A 216 13.35 -12.04 -22.84
C ALA A 216 12.12 -11.44 -23.51
N PRO A 217 12.12 -11.17 -24.85
CA PRO A 217 10.92 -10.77 -25.55
C PRO A 217 9.72 -11.70 -25.33
N HIS A 218 9.94 -13.02 -25.21
CA HIS A 218 8.85 -13.95 -24.93
C HIS A 218 8.24 -13.77 -23.54
N ILE A 219 9.04 -13.56 -22.48
CA ILE A 219 8.51 -13.30 -21.13
C ILE A 219 7.67 -12.02 -21.13
N LEU A 220 8.22 -10.94 -21.69
CA LEU A 220 7.53 -9.65 -21.69
C LEU A 220 6.22 -9.72 -22.50
N ARG A 221 6.22 -10.42 -23.64
CA ARG A 221 4.97 -10.71 -24.39
C ARG A 221 4.01 -11.57 -23.58
N ALA A 222 4.49 -12.59 -22.87
CA ALA A 222 3.62 -13.43 -22.03
C ALA A 222 2.96 -12.62 -20.90
N ILE A 223 3.69 -11.69 -20.27
CA ILE A 223 3.15 -10.74 -19.29
C ILE A 223 2.11 -9.83 -19.94
N ALA A 224 2.45 -9.16 -21.04
CA ALA A 224 1.54 -8.27 -21.76
C ALA A 224 0.27 -9.00 -22.20
N ASP A 225 0.42 -10.19 -22.78
CA ASP A 225 -0.72 -10.99 -23.21
C ASP A 225 -1.52 -11.50 -22.01
N SER A 226 -0.90 -11.77 -20.85
CA SER A 226 -1.61 -12.20 -19.63
C SER A 226 -2.59 -11.13 -19.17
N PHE A 227 -2.13 -9.89 -19.04
CA PHE A 227 -2.98 -8.75 -18.71
C PHE A 227 -3.99 -8.43 -19.81
N ARG A 228 -3.61 -8.54 -21.08
CA ARG A 228 -4.52 -8.28 -22.21
C ARG A 228 -5.71 -9.23 -22.19
N HIS A 229 -5.50 -10.51 -21.88
CA HIS A 229 -6.56 -11.50 -21.83
C HIS A 229 -7.22 -11.61 -20.45
N ILE A 230 -6.75 -10.84 -19.46
CA ILE A 230 -7.17 -10.93 -18.06
C ILE A 230 -7.03 -12.38 -17.56
N ASP A 231 -5.93 -13.04 -17.95
CA ASP A 231 -5.46 -14.27 -17.29
C ASP A 231 -4.88 -13.92 -15.91
N GLN A 232 -4.33 -12.70 -15.81
CA GLN A 232 -3.99 -12.00 -14.59
C GLN A 232 -4.46 -10.55 -14.71
N SER A 233 -4.62 -9.90 -13.57
CA SER A 233 -5.02 -8.49 -13.46
C SER A 233 -3.95 -7.73 -12.67
N PRO A 234 -3.54 -6.52 -13.08
CA PRO A 234 -2.53 -5.76 -12.32
C PRO A 234 -3.00 -5.44 -10.88
N TRP A 235 -4.31 -5.41 -10.63
CA TRP A 235 -4.86 -5.33 -9.27
C TRP A 235 -4.73 -6.62 -8.46
N GLY A 236 -4.78 -7.78 -9.13
CA GLY A 236 -4.60 -9.09 -8.49
C GLY A 236 -3.13 -9.46 -8.28
N THR A 237 -2.22 -8.78 -8.98
CA THR A 237 -0.76 -8.92 -8.85
C THR A 237 -0.12 -7.78 -8.05
N SER A 238 -0.89 -6.81 -7.56
CA SER A 238 -0.42 -5.81 -6.60
C SER A 238 -0.44 -6.38 -5.17
N ASN A 239 0.47 -5.95 -4.29
CA ASN A 239 0.52 -6.31 -2.87
C ASN A 239 -0.47 -5.49 -2.02
N ARG A 240 -1.28 -4.64 -2.64
CA ARG A 240 -2.37 -3.99 -1.94
C ARG A 240 -3.45 -5.02 -1.62
N GLU A 241 -3.36 -5.61 -0.42
CA GLU A 241 -4.29 -6.61 0.11
C GLU A 241 -5.73 -6.27 -0.22
N SER A 242 -6.59 -7.23 -0.57
CA SER A 242 -8.03 -6.97 -0.67
C SER A 242 -8.59 -6.65 0.72
N PRO A 243 -9.27 -5.49 0.93
CA PRO A 243 -9.89 -4.60 -0.06
C PRO A 243 -9.17 -3.25 -0.18
N GLY A 244 -7.85 -3.18 -0.21
CA GLY A 244 -7.06 -1.96 -0.27
C GLY A 244 -7.34 -1.09 -1.50
N PHE A 245 -7.83 -1.67 -2.61
CA PHE A 245 -8.41 -0.93 -3.75
C PHE A 245 -9.88 -0.53 -3.56
N GLY A 246 -10.52 -1.03 -2.52
CA GLY A 246 -11.94 -0.92 -2.20
C GLY A 246 -12.83 -1.93 -2.94
N VAL A 247 -12.25 -2.77 -3.81
CA VAL A 247 -12.96 -3.76 -4.63
C VAL A 247 -12.11 -5.03 -4.77
N PRO A 248 -12.67 -6.25 -4.61
CA PRO A 248 -11.95 -7.50 -4.88
C PRO A 248 -11.51 -7.59 -6.35
N TYR A 249 -10.29 -8.07 -6.63
CA TYR A 249 -9.74 -8.03 -7.99
C TYR A 249 -10.57 -8.86 -8.98
N GLU A 250 -11.22 -9.95 -8.55
CA GLU A 250 -12.12 -10.76 -9.38
C GLU A 250 -13.33 -9.96 -9.86
N GLU A 251 -13.82 -9.03 -9.04
CA GLU A 251 -14.86 -8.10 -9.44
C GLU A 251 -14.33 -7.06 -10.42
N ILE A 252 -13.09 -6.57 -10.23
CA ILE A 252 -12.44 -5.64 -11.17
C ILE A 252 -12.29 -6.29 -12.55
N GLU A 253 -11.88 -7.55 -12.62
CA GLU A 253 -11.82 -8.30 -13.87
C GLU A 253 -13.19 -8.42 -14.55
N THR A 254 -14.23 -8.65 -13.75
CA THR A 254 -15.61 -8.69 -14.26
C THR A 254 -16.02 -7.33 -14.83
N LEU A 255 -15.63 -6.23 -14.16
CA LEU A 255 -15.87 -4.87 -14.63
C LEU A 255 -15.12 -4.57 -15.93
N LEU A 256 -13.86 -4.99 -16.06
CA LEU A 256 -13.07 -4.82 -17.30
C LEU A 256 -13.78 -5.48 -18.49
N ARG A 257 -14.16 -6.75 -18.35
CA ARG A 257 -14.85 -7.52 -19.40
C ARG A 257 -16.21 -6.88 -19.74
N ARG A 258 -16.99 -6.48 -18.73
CA ARG A 258 -18.29 -5.81 -18.92
C ARG A 258 -18.16 -4.49 -19.67
N ASN A 259 -17.05 -3.80 -19.50
CA ASN A 259 -16.75 -2.52 -20.15
C ASN A 259 -16.01 -2.66 -21.48
N GLY A 260 -15.95 -3.87 -22.05
CA GLY A 260 -15.49 -4.10 -23.42
C GLY A 260 -14.00 -4.40 -23.56
N TRP A 261 -13.27 -4.65 -22.47
CA TRP A 261 -11.86 -5.06 -22.57
C TRP A 261 -11.73 -6.48 -23.21
N PRO A 262 -10.75 -6.71 -24.11
CA PRO A 262 -9.74 -5.77 -24.61
C PRO A 262 -10.14 -4.99 -25.88
N ASP A 263 -11.20 -5.38 -26.58
CA ASP A 263 -11.43 -4.94 -27.97
C ASP A 263 -12.16 -3.59 -28.10
N ALA A 264 -13.12 -3.31 -27.21
CA ALA A 264 -14.02 -2.16 -27.27
C ALA A 264 -14.10 -1.46 -25.90
N PHE A 265 -12.95 -1.32 -25.23
CA PHE A 265 -12.90 -0.85 -23.85
C PHE A 265 -13.36 0.61 -23.69
N ASN A 266 -14.34 0.82 -22.81
CA ASN A 266 -14.78 2.15 -22.40
C ASN A 266 -14.17 2.50 -21.04
N ALA A 267 -13.00 3.16 -21.06
CA ALA A 267 -12.27 3.55 -19.86
C ALA A 267 -13.09 4.42 -18.90
N SER A 268 -13.85 5.40 -19.41
CA SER A 268 -14.66 6.28 -18.55
C SER A 268 -15.81 5.52 -17.87
N GLN A 269 -16.48 4.62 -18.59
CA GLN A 269 -17.54 3.80 -18.01
C GLN A 269 -16.97 2.77 -17.01
N PHE A 270 -15.82 2.16 -17.31
CA PHE A 270 -15.14 1.27 -16.38
C PHE A 270 -14.81 1.98 -15.07
N ASN A 271 -14.20 3.16 -15.12
CA ASN A 271 -13.85 3.90 -13.90
C ASN A 271 -15.09 4.36 -13.12
N ALA A 272 -16.15 4.79 -13.80
CA ALA A 272 -17.42 5.10 -13.14
C ALA A 272 -18.00 3.86 -12.45
N ASP A 273 -18.02 2.71 -13.12
CA ASP A 273 -18.49 1.45 -12.56
C ASP A 273 -17.62 0.95 -11.40
N PHE A 274 -16.31 1.13 -11.49
CA PHE A 274 -15.34 0.80 -10.45
C PHE A 274 -15.57 1.67 -9.21
N ILE A 275 -15.74 2.98 -9.39
CA ILE A 275 -16.12 3.92 -8.32
C ILE A 275 -17.45 3.49 -7.70
N ARG A 276 -18.48 3.21 -8.49
CA ARG A 276 -19.78 2.72 -7.98
C ARG A 276 -19.61 1.44 -7.17
N ARG A 277 -18.81 0.50 -7.66
CA ARG A 277 -18.56 -0.77 -6.95
C ARG A 277 -17.85 -0.54 -5.62
N LYS A 278 -16.85 0.34 -5.58
CA LYS A 278 -16.15 0.73 -4.35
C LYS A 278 -17.10 1.34 -3.31
N HIS A 279 -18.13 2.06 -3.75
CA HIS A 279 -19.12 2.69 -2.89
C HIS A 279 -20.37 1.83 -2.67
N ARG A 280 -20.38 0.58 -3.16
CA ARG A 280 -21.48 -0.34 -2.92
C ARG A 280 -21.42 -0.74 -1.46
N SER A 281 -22.39 -0.27 -0.68
CA SER A 281 -22.47 -0.59 0.75
C SER A 281 -22.54 -2.09 0.97
N SER A 282 -22.01 -2.56 2.09
CA SER A 282 -22.29 -3.91 2.55
C SER A 282 -23.80 -4.10 2.73
N SER A 283 -24.29 -5.33 2.62
CA SER A 283 -25.70 -5.66 2.93
C SER A 283 -26.12 -5.31 4.35
N LYS A 284 -25.19 -4.86 5.21
CA LYS A 284 -25.44 -4.43 6.58
C LYS A 284 -25.87 -2.95 6.69
N GLY A 285 -25.59 -2.08 5.70
CA GLY A 285 -25.96 -0.66 5.75
C GLY A 285 -25.56 0.04 7.07
N TYR A 286 -26.46 0.78 7.71
CA TYR A 286 -26.23 1.40 9.03
C TYR A 286 -25.92 0.41 10.16
N ALA A 287 -26.21 -0.88 9.97
CA ALA A 287 -25.92 -1.91 10.96
C ALA A 287 -24.51 -2.49 10.85
N ALA A 288 -23.70 -2.06 9.86
CA ALA A 288 -22.33 -2.54 9.68
C ALA A 288 -21.48 -2.31 10.93
N GLU A 289 -21.55 -1.12 11.52
CA GLU A 289 -20.79 -0.76 12.73
C GLU A 289 -21.25 -1.57 13.96
N VAL A 290 -22.56 -1.76 14.12
CA VAL A 290 -23.11 -2.58 15.20
C VAL A 290 -22.67 -4.04 15.04
N ALA A 291 -22.62 -4.54 13.81
CA ALA A 291 -22.11 -5.89 13.53
C ALA A 291 -20.60 -6.01 13.82
N LYS A 292 -19.80 -5.02 13.40
CA LYS A 292 -18.36 -4.97 13.69
C LYS A 292 -18.09 -4.98 15.20
N ARG A 293 -18.90 -4.25 15.98
CA ARG A 293 -18.85 -4.28 17.45
C ARG A 293 -19.24 -5.63 18.03
N ILE A 294 -20.27 -6.30 17.48
CA ILE A 294 -20.62 -7.67 17.86
C ILE A 294 -19.42 -8.61 17.60
N ASP A 295 -18.81 -8.52 16.42
CA ASP A 295 -17.67 -9.34 16.01
C ASP A 295 -16.44 -9.08 16.92
N GLN A 296 -16.18 -7.83 17.32
CA GLN A 296 -15.11 -7.50 18.26
C GLN A 296 -15.36 -8.06 19.68
N LEU A 297 -16.59 -7.99 20.18
CA LEU A 297 -16.94 -8.45 21.52
C LEU A 297 -16.97 -9.99 21.61
N ALA A 298 -17.67 -10.63 20.67
CA ALA A 298 -17.84 -12.07 20.62
C ALA A 298 -16.64 -12.81 20.02
N GLY A 299 -15.89 -12.14 19.14
CA GLY A 299 -14.94 -12.78 18.24
C GLY A 299 -15.64 -13.33 17.00
N PHE A 300 -14.86 -13.75 16.01
CA PHE A 300 -15.40 -14.40 14.82
C PHE A 300 -15.67 -15.89 15.09
N GLU A 301 -16.94 -16.29 15.24
CA GLU A 301 -17.34 -17.67 14.94
C GLU A 301 -17.40 -17.81 13.40
N ARG A 302 -16.30 -18.22 12.75
CA ARG A 302 -16.36 -18.56 11.33
C ARG A 302 -17.11 -19.88 11.15
N TYR A 303 -18.18 -19.82 10.35
CA TYR A 303 -18.77 -20.98 9.71
C TYR A 303 -17.72 -21.66 8.82
N GLU A 304 -17.57 -22.97 8.95
CA GLU A 304 -16.86 -23.82 7.99
C GLU A 304 -17.49 -23.62 6.60
N ARG A 305 -16.74 -22.99 5.68
CA ARG A 305 -17.05 -23.04 4.26
C ARG A 305 -16.10 -24.06 3.64
N ASP A 306 -16.66 -25.14 3.10
CA ASP A 306 -15.96 -26.12 2.26
C ASP A 306 -14.81 -26.93 2.90
N GLY A 307 -14.88 -27.22 4.21
CA GLY A 307 -14.05 -28.26 4.84
C GLY A 307 -12.55 -27.95 4.99
N GLU A 308 -12.09 -26.77 4.54
CA GLU A 308 -10.77 -26.24 4.85
C GLU A 308 -10.90 -25.12 5.89
N ALA A 309 -10.71 -25.49 7.16
CA ALA A 309 -10.41 -24.51 8.20
C ALA A 309 -9.04 -23.89 7.89
N THR A 310 -9.03 -22.74 7.20
CA THR A 310 -7.85 -21.89 7.16
C THR A 310 -7.69 -21.25 8.54
N TRP A 311 -6.86 -21.89 9.35
CA TRP A 311 -6.45 -21.42 10.68
C TRP A 311 -5.57 -20.17 10.53
N ILE A 312 -6.17 -19.04 10.24
CA ILE A 312 -5.63 -17.78 10.79
C ILE A 312 -6.11 -17.80 12.23
N GLU A 313 -5.21 -17.65 13.22
CA GLU A 313 -5.59 -17.46 14.62
C GLU A 313 -6.68 -16.40 14.67
N SER A 314 -7.95 -16.83 14.78
CA SER A 314 -9.07 -15.91 14.78
C SER A 314 -8.86 -14.98 15.96
N ALA A 315 -8.91 -13.66 15.73
CA ALA A 315 -8.84 -12.70 16.81
C ALA A 315 -9.90 -13.10 17.85
N LYS A 316 -9.43 -13.47 19.05
CA LYS A 316 -10.33 -13.79 20.16
C LYS A 316 -11.17 -12.54 20.42
N GLY A 317 -12.47 -12.72 20.62
CA GLY A 317 -13.32 -11.62 21.04
C GLY A 317 -12.90 -11.09 22.41
N SER A 318 -13.19 -9.83 22.70
CA SER A 318 -12.87 -9.19 23.98
C SER A 318 -13.39 -9.98 25.19
N ILE A 319 -14.53 -10.67 25.06
CA ILE A 319 -15.09 -11.54 26.12
C ILE A 319 -14.15 -12.72 26.38
N ALA A 320 -13.78 -13.48 25.34
CA ALA A 320 -12.92 -14.65 25.48
C ALA A 320 -11.53 -14.27 26.02
N GLU A 321 -11.00 -13.13 25.61
CA GLU A 321 -9.73 -12.59 26.14
C GLU A 321 -9.84 -12.25 27.64
N ALA A 322 -10.92 -11.59 28.05
CA ALA A 322 -11.17 -11.25 29.45
C ALA A 322 -11.37 -12.50 30.33
N GLU A 323 -12.08 -13.51 29.84
CA GLU A 323 -12.26 -14.79 30.52
C GLU A 323 -10.93 -15.55 30.69
N GLU A 324 -10.12 -15.65 29.63
CA GLU A 324 -8.82 -16.30 29.71
C GLU A 324 -7.90 -15.57 30.70
N LEU A 325 -7.88 -14.24 30.64
CA LEU A 325 -7.15 -13.42 31.59
C LEU A 325 -7.63 -13.66 33.02
N SER A 326 -8.95 -13.76 33.24
CA SER A 326 -9.53 -14.06 34.55
C SER A 326 -9.06 -15.42 35.09
N VAL A 327 -9.05 -16.47 34.26
CA VAL A 327 -8.54 -17.81 34.64
C VAL A 327 -7.05 -17.77 34.98
N ARG A 328 -6.26 -17.06 34.17
CA ARG A 328 -4.81 -16.90 34.34
C ARG A 328 -4.48 -16.20 35.67
N GLU A 329 -5.13 -15.08 35.93
CA GLU A 329 -4.95 -14.30 37.17
C GLU A 329 -5.46 -15.08 38.38
N ARG A 330 -6.53 -15.88 38.22
CA ARG A 330 -7.01 -16.77 39.28
C ARG A 330 -5.94 -17.75 39.74
N LYS A 331 -5.38 -18.50 38.80
CA LYS A 331 -4.31 -19.44 39.07
C LYS A 331 -3.10 -18.74 39.70
N ALA A 332 -2.76 -17.55 39.20
CA ALA A 332 -1.65 -16.76 39.71
C ALA A 332 -1.84 -16.38 41.18
N TYR A 333 -3.03 -15.91 41.60
CA TYR A 333 -3.26 -15.53 43.00
C TYR A 333 -3.42 -16.74 43.93
N GLU A 334 -3.94 -17.87 43.45
CA GLU A 334 -4.09 -19.10 44.26
C GLU A 334 -2.72 -19.69 44.66
N THR A 335 -1.70 -19.49 43.82
CA THR A 335 -0.32 -19.97 44.06
C THR A 335 0.61 -18.94 44.72
N GLU A 336 0.17 -17.68 44.83
CA GLU A 336 1.02 -16.61 45.38
C GLU A 336 1.13 -16.70 46.90
N THR A 337 2.36 -16.59 47.40
CA THR A 337 2.67 -16.72 48.83
C THR A 337 2.87 -15.36 49.50
N ASN A 338 3.29 -14.34 48.75
CA ASN A 338 3.38 -12.97 49.26
C ASN A 338 1.98 -12.35 49.34
N SER A 339 1.57 -11.92 50.54
CA SER A 339 0.22 -11.39 50.77
C SER A 339 -0.13 -10.18 49.91
N GLU A 340 0.81 -9.26 49.70
CA GLU A 340 0.57 -8.04 48.94
C GLU A 340 0.44 -8.32 47.43
N GLU A 341 1.31 -9.18 46.89
CA GLU A 341 1.21 -9.64 45.50
C GLU A 341 -0.04 -10.49 45.27
N ARG A 342 -0.43 -11.29 46.27
CA ARG A 342 -1.65 -12.08 46.23
C ARG A 342 -2.89 -11.20 46.13
N ASP A 343 -2.93 -10.10 46.88
CA ASP A 343 -4.03 -9.14 46.83
C ASP A 343 -4.08 -8.42 45.47
N LEU A 344 -2.92 -8.03 44.90
CA LEU A 344 -2.85 -7.43 43.57
C LEU A 344 -3.40 -8.39 42.49
N LYS A 345 -2.95 -9.66 42.49
CA LYS A 345 -3.41 -10.67 41.53
C LYS A 345 -4.90 -11.01 41.72
N LYS A 346 -5.37 -11.04 42.97
CA LYS A 346 -6.80 -11.19 43.29
C LYS A 346 -7.61 -10.03 42.72
N TYR A 347 -7.13 -8.79 42.84
CA TYR A 347 -7.76 -7.63 42.19
C TYR A 347 -7.80 -7.78 40.67
N ARG A 348 -6.68 -8.17 40.03
CA ARG A 348 -6.63 -8.38 38.57
C ARG A 348 -7.62 -9.45 38.09
N HIS A 349 -7.76 -10.56 38.82
CA HIS A 349 -8.78 -11.56 38.55
C HIS A 349 -10.21 -10.99 38.64
N LEU A 350 -10.51 -10.23 39.70
CA LEU A 350 -11.81 -9.59 39.86
C LEU A 350 -12.10 -8.58 38.75
N ARG A 351 -11.11 -7.78 38.36
CA ARG A 351 -11.20 -6.84 37.24
C ARG A 351 -11.46 -7.56 35.92
N ALA A 352 -10.73 -8.62 35.62
CA ALA A 352 -10.92 -9.41 34.40
C ALA A 352 -12.30 -10.07 34.35
N THR A 353 -12.79 -10.58 35.50
CA THR A 353 -14.16 -11.12 35.62
C THR A 353 -15.20 -10.04 35.34
N TRP A 354 -15.06 -8.86 35.96
CA TRP A 354 -15.95 -7.75 35.73
C TRP A 354 -15.93 -7.26 34.27
N LEU A 355 -14.76 -7.25 33.61
CA LEU A 355 -14.65 -6.91 32.18
C LEU A 355 -15.40 -7.91 31.30
N ALA A 356 -15.28 -9.22 31.57
CA ALA A 356 -16.02 -10.24 30.84
C ALA A 356 -17.54 -10.07 30.99
N ASP A 357 -18.01 -9.82 32.22
CA ASP A 357 -19.43 -9.55 32.51
C ASP A 357 -19.90 -8.28 31.76
N TYR A 358 -19.11 -7.20 31.83
CA TYR A 358 -19.39 -5.94 31.14
C TYR A 358 -19.48 -6.12 29.62
N TYR A 359 -18.50 -6.77 28.98
CA TYR A 359 -18.51 -7.03 27.55
C TYR A 359 -19.66 -7.95 27.13
N SER A 360 -20.10 -8.86 28.00
CA SER A 360 -21.26 -9.71 27.75
C SER A 360 -22.56 -8.90 27.74
N GLU A 361 -22.75 -8.00 28.71
CA GLU A 361 -23.90 -7.06 28.70
C GLU A 361 -23.87 -6.16 27.45
N GLU A 362 -22.67 -5.72 27.06
CA GLU A 362 -22.46 -4.89 25.88
C GLU A 362 -22.83 -5.62 24.58
N LEU A 363 -22.45 -6.89 24.47
CA LEU A 363 -22.76 -7.75 23.33
C LEU A 363 -24.26 -7.96 23.20
N GLU A 364 -24.98 -8.20 24.30
CA GLU A 364 -26.44 -8.36 24.27
C GLU A 364 -27.15 -7.07 23.85
N ALA A 365 -26.67 -5.91 24.31
CA ALA A 365 -27.19 -4.63 23.87
C ALA A 365 -26.94 -4.40 22.36
N ALA A 366 -25.74 -4.70 21.87
CA ALA A 366 -25.40 -4.60 20.46
C ALA A 366 -26.22 -5.57 19.59
N ARG A 367 -26.46 -6.80 20.06
CA ARG A 367 -27.33 -7.78 19.38
C ARG A 367 -28.77 -7.30 19.28
N LEU A 368 -29.30 -6.68 20.33
CA LEU A 368 -30.65 -6.12 20.31
C LEU A 368 -30.74 -4.95 19.33
N GLU A 369 -29.76 -4.05 19.34
CA GLU A 369 -29.65 -2.94 18.38
C GLU A 369 -29.54 -3.46 16.95
N PHE A 370 -28.71 -4.46 16.69
CA PHE A 370 -28.58 -5.09 15.38
C PHE A 370 -29.89 -5.74 14.93
N ALA A 371 -30.59 -6.45 15.80
CA ALA A 371 -31.89 -7.06 15.49
C ALA A 371 -32.97 -6.02 15.17
N GLN A 372 -32.88 -4.81 15.75
CA GLN A 372 -33.75 -3.69 15.43
C GLN A 372 -33.42 -3.08 14.06
N LEU A 373 -32.13 -2.97 13.73
CA LEU A 373 -31.67 -2.45 12.44
C LEU A 373 -31.83 -3.47 11.29
N CYS A 374 -31.78 -4.75 11.62
CA CYS A 374 -31.80 -5.88 10.67
C CYS A 374 -32.87 -6.89 11.06
N PRO A 375 -34.17 -6.55 10.93
CA PRO A 375 -35.23 -7.50 11.23
C PRO A 375 -35.08 -8.76 10.36
N ASN A 376 -35.14 -9.93 10.98
CA ASN A 376 -34.91 -11.24 10.34
C ASN A 376 -33.48 -11.44 9.77
N GLY A 377 -32.51 -10.67 10.23
CA GLY A 377 -31.12 -10.77 9.78
C GLY A 377 -30.85 -10.14 8.41
N VAL A 378 -31.82 -9.43 7.82
CA VAL A 378 -31.64 -8.65 6.59
C VAL A 378 -31.65 -7.17 6.98
N CYS A 379 -30.52 -6.50 6.81
CA CYS A 379 -30.39 -5.07 7.12
C CYS A 379 -30.79 -4.20 5.93
N VAL A 380 -30.28 -4.58 4.76
CA VAL A 380 -30.59 -3.94 3.48
C VAL A 380 -30.88 -5.03 2.47
N GLU A 381 -32.05 -4.97 1.84
CA GLU A 381 -32.40 -5.87 0.75
C GLU A 381 -31.45 -5.65 -0.43
N GLU A 382 -31.06 -6.71 -1.13
CA GLU A 382 -30.10 -6.64 -2.25
C GLU A 382 -30.54 -5.62 -3.31
N ALA A 383 -31.86 -5.51 -3.54
CA ALA A 383 -32.45 -4.54 -4.47
C ALA A 383 -32.31 -3.09 -4.00
N ASP A 384 -32.29 -2.85 -2.68
CA ASP A 384 -32.17 -1.53 -2.08
C ASP A 384 -30.71 -1.04 -1.97
N LEU A 385 -29.72 -1.91 -2.19
CA LEU A 385 -28.29 -1.54 -2.16
C LEU A 385 -27.96 -0.36 -3.10
N ILE A 386 -28.73 -0.17 -4.17
CA ILE A 386 -28.55 0.96 -5.08
C ILE A 386 -28.81 2.32 -4.41
N LEU A 387 -29.72 2.38 -3.45
CA LEU A 387 -30.00 3.61 -2.70
C LEU A 387 -28.80 3.98 -1.80
N TRP A 388 -28.15 2.98 -1.24
CA TRP A 388 -26.97 3.13 -0.40
C TRP A 388 -25.71 3.42 -1.19
N GLU A 389 -25.53 2.79 -2.36
CA GLU A 389 -24.50 3.15 -3.33
C GLU A 389 -24.60 4.64 -3.69
N TYR A 390 -25.80 5.12 -4.03
CA TYR A 390 -26.00 6.52 -4.35
C TYR A 390 -25.71 7.44 -3.16
N LEU A 391 -26.18 7.10 -1.96
CA LEU A 391 -25.91 7.88 -0.75
C LEU A 391 -24.40 7.98 -0.45
N ALA A 392 -23.67 6.87 -0.57
CA ALA A 392 -22.22 6.82 -0.38
C ALA A 392 -21.50 7.69 -1.42
N LEU A 393 -21.91 7.62 -2.69
CA LEU A 393 -21.36 8.49 -3.75
C LEU A 393 -21.64 9.97 -3.51
N GLN A 394 -22.83 10.32 -3.00
CA GLN A 394 -23.12 11.70 -2.63
C GLN A 394 -22.19 12.21 -1.52
N ARG A 395 -21.81 11.35 -0.56
CA ARG A 395 -20.84 11.71 0.49
C ARG A 395 -19.49 12.02 -0.15
N THR A 396 -18.91 11.08 -0.88
CA THR A 396 -17.61 11.25 -1.56
C THR A 396 -17.60 12.46 -2.48
N TYR A 397 -18.67 12.66 -3.25
CA TYR A 397 -18.80 13.82 -4.13
C TYR A 397 -18.81 15.15 -3.37
N ARG A 398 -19.49 15.23 -2.23
CA ARG A 398 -19.45 16.42 -1.36
C ARG A 398 -18.10 16.62 -0.70
N GLU A 399 -17.45 15.53 -0.29
CA GLU A 399 -16.13 15.59 0.32
C GLU A 399 -15.12 16.20 -0.64
N ILE A 400 -15.09 15.71 -1.89
CA ILE A 400 -14.19 16.21 -2.94
C ILE A 400 -14.41 17.70 -3.23
N GLN A 401 -15.64 18.23 -3.12
CA GLN A 401 -15.90 19.67 -3.28
C GLN A 401 -15.17 20.55 -2.25
N PHE A 402 -14.74 20.00 -1.11
CA PHE A 402 -13.97 20.73 -0.10
C PHE A 402 -12.45 20.65 -0.32
N TYR A 403 -11.98 19.74 -1.18
CA TYR A 403 -10.57 19.64 -1.51
C TYR A 403 -10.21 20.64 -2.61
N ASN A 404 -9.05 21.26 -2.47
CA ASN A 404 -8.46 22.07 -3.52
C ASN A 404 -7.40 21.23 -4.23
N ASN A 405 -7.71 20.75 -5.43
CA ASN A 405 -6.83 19.88 -6.21
C ASN A 405 -5.44 20.50 -6.44
N VAL A 406 -5.34 21.82 -6.56
CA VAL A 406 -4.05 22.52 -6.68
C VAL A 406 -3.22 22.37 -5.41
N THR A 407 -3.85 22.55 -4.24
CA THR A 407 -3.17 22.38 -2.95
C THR A 407 -2.77 20.93 -2.71
N ASP A 408 -3.63 19.97 -3.09
CA ASP A 408 -3.33 18.54 -2.92
C ASP A 408 -2.16 18.11 -3.82
N CYS A 409 -2.19 18.49 -5.11
CA CYS A 409 -1.09 18.25 -6.03
C CYS A 409 0.21 18.93 -5.55
N ASP A 410 0.17 20.20 -5.13
CA ASP A 410 1.35 20.91 -4.58
C ASP A 410 1.90 20.21 -3.33
N TYR A 411 1.03 19.71 -2.45
CA TYR A 411 1.44 18.94 -1.28
C TYR A 411 2.14 17.62 -1.68
N ARG A 412 1.64 16.91 -2.69
CA ARG A 412 2.30 15.69 -3.22
C ARG A 412 3.69 16.01 -3.78
N ILE A 413 3.85 17.10 -4.53
CA ILE A 413 5.18 17.58 -4.98
C ILE A 413 6.10 17.80 -3.77
N GLN A 414 5.63 18.54 -2.77
CA GLN A 414 6.43 18.87 -1.59
C GLN A 414 6.83 17.62 -0.81
N LYS A 415 5.94 16.62 -0.72
CA LYS A 415 6.22 15.33 -0.10
C LYS A 415 7.33 14.60 -0.86
N GLU A 416 7.24 14.49 -2.17
CA GLU A 416 8.25 13.82 -2.99
C GLU A 416 9.61 14.56 -2.97
N VAL A 417 9.60 15.90 -2.89
CA VAL A 417 10.82 16.70 -2.65
C VAL A 417 11.41 16.40 -1.26
N SER A 418 10.57 16.33 -0.22
CA SER A 418 11.02 16.05 1.15
C SER A 418 11.58 14.63 1.33
N ASN A 419 11.06 13.68 0.54
CA ASN A 419 11.51 12.29 0.52
C ASN A 419 12.80 12.10 -0.29
N GLY A 420 13.34 13.15 -0.93
CA GLY A 420 14.58 13.06 -1.73
C GLY A 420 14.40 12.50 -3.15
N ARG A 421 13.20 12.05 -3.50
CA ARG A 421 12.86 11.47 -4.83
C ARG A 421 12.79 12.52 -5.93
N LEU A 422 12.35 13.74 -5.60
CA LEU A 422 12.53 14.91 -6.46
C LEU A 422 13.82 15.64 -6.07
N LEU A 423 14.87 15.48 -6.90
CA LEU A 423 16.17 16.17 -6.88
C LEU A 423 16.42 17.09 -5.66
N ASP A 424 17.09 16.50 -4.68
CA ASP A 424 17.47 17.08 -3.38
C ASP A 424 17.97 18.54 -3.50
N HIS A 425 17.31 19.44 -2.77
CA HIS A 425 17.74 20.84 -2.63
C HIS A 425 19.15 20.96 -2.04
N ARG A 426 19.62 19.96 -1.29
CA ARG A 426 20.92 19.99 -0.61
C ARG A 426 22.09 19.93 -1.59
N LEU A 427 21.99 19.10 -2.65
CA LEU A 427 23.02 18.99 -3.68
C LEU A 427 23.18 20.26 -4.52
N TYR A 428 22.12 21.05 -4.69
CA TYR A 428 22.19 22.34 -5.39
C TYR A 428 22.75 23.46 -4.51
N ALA A 429 22.41 23.48 -3.22
CA ALA A 429 22.98 24.41 -2.25
C ALA A 429 24.52 24.21 -2.13
N GLU A 430 24.99 22.96 -2.18
CA GLU A 430 26.42 22.64 -2.19
C GLU A 430 27.16 23.09 -3.47
N ARG A 431 26.44 23.25 -4.59
CA ARG A 431 27.02 23.69 -5.88
C ARG A 431 26.92 25.18 -6.16
N GLY A 432 26.40 25.99 -5.23
CA GLY A 432 26.36 27.45 -5.35
C GLY A 432 25.49 27.97 -6.50
N MET A 433 24.55 27.18 -7.01
CA MET A 433 23.58 27.61 -8.02
C MET A 433 22.43 28.37 -7.36
N THR A 434 22.30 29.67 -7.65
CA THR A 434 21.37 30.58 -6.97
C THR A 434 19.95 30.60 -7.53
N ASP A 435 19.71 29.99 -8.70
CA ASP A 435 18.36 29.84 -9.28
C ASP A 435 18.25 28.46 -9.94
N PRO A 436 17.48 27.52 -9.36
CA PRO A 436 17.29 26.22 -9.99
C PRO A 436 16.30 26.33 -11.17
N PRO A 437 16.48 25.56 -12.26
CA PRO A 437 15.51 25.43 -13.36
C PRO A 437 14.15 24.81 -12.96
N LYS A 438 13.88 24.66 -11.65
CA LYS A 438 12.83 23.85 -11.03
C LYS A 438 11.39 24.27 -11.36
N LYS A 439 11.11 25.57 -11.48
CA LYS A 439 9.73 26.07 -11.72
C LYS A 439 9.05 25.45 -12.94
N ALA A 440 9.80 25.13 -14.00
CA ALA A 440 9.21 24.58 -15.22
C ALA A 440 8.90 23.07 -15.09
N ALA A 441 9.77 22.29 -14.44
CA ALA A 441 9.54 20.87 -14.19
C ALA A 441 8.43 20.66 -13.16
N ASP A 442 8.43 21.44 -12.08
CA ASP A 442 7.39 21.43 -11.05
C ASP A 442 6.02 21.82 -11.66
N GLN A 443 6.00 22.79 -12.57
CA GLN A 443 4.77 23.18 -13.27
C GLN A 443 4.26 22.09 -14.20
N ALA A 444 5.13 21.46 -15.00
CA ALA A 444 4.72 20.38 -15.89
C ALA A 444 4.17 19.18 -15.12
N TRP A 445 4.77 18.87 -13.96
CA TRP A 445 4.25 17.85 -13.06
C TRP A 445 2.89 18.25 -12.48
N LEU A 446 2.76 19.49 -12.00
CA LEU A 446 1.52 20.02 -11.43
C LEU A 446 0.38 19.96 -12.46
N ASP A 447 0.67 20.31 -13.71
CA ASP A 447 -0.29 20.25 -14.81
C ASP A 447 -0.75 18.80 -15.08
N LYS A 448 0.16 17.81 -15.00
CA LYS A 448 -0.19 16.39 -15.11
C LYS A 448 -1.08 15.93 -13.95
N CYS A 449 -0.73 16.27 -12.72
CA CYS A 449 -1.52 15.93 -11.53
C CYS A 449 -2.93 16.53 -11.62
N LEU A 450 -3.04 17.83 -11.94
CA LEU A 450 -4.33 18.51 -12.12
C LEU A 450 -5.16 17.90 -13.25
N THR A 451 -4.51 17.44 -14.33
CA THR A 451 -5.20 16.72 -15.41
C THR A 451 -5.77 15.40 -14.92
N ASN A 452 -5.03 14.64 -14.12
CA ASN A 452 -5.49 13.37 -13.57
C ASN A 452 -6.64 13.57 -12.59
N GLU A 453 -6.53 14.54 -11.68
CA GLU A 453 -7.61 14.90 -10.75
C GLU A 453 -8.89 15.33 -11.48
N ALA A 454 -8.77 16.07 -12.60
CA ALA A 454 -9.92 16.45 -13.42
C ALA A 454 -10.57 15.25 -14.13
N ILE A 455 -9.76 14.28 -14.57
CA ILE A 455 -10.25 13.03 -15.18
C ILE A 455 -10.97 12.19 -14.12
N GLU A 456 -10.39 12.00 -12.94
CA GLU A 456 -11.00 11.26 -11.84
C GLU A 456 -12.32 11.89 -11.39
N GLN A 457 -12.37 13.23 -11.29
CA GLN A 457 -13.61 13.96 -11.03
C GLN A 457 -14.68 13.65 -12.09
N SER A 458 -14.31 13.62 -13.37
CA SER A 458 -15.27 13.30 -14.44
C SER A 458 -15.83 11.88 -14.34
N TRP A 459 -15.03 10.91 -13.86
CA TRP A 459 -15.50 9.55 -13.62
C TRP A 459 -16.46 9.50 -12.42
N LEU A 460 -16.17 10.27 -11.36
CA LEU A 460 -17.06 10.40 -10.22
C LEU A 460 -18.39 11.07 -10.60
N ASP A 461 -18.36 12.12 -11.42
CA ASP A 461 -19.55 12.80 -11.95
C ASP A 461 -20.44 11.81 -12.73
N LEU A 462 -19.84 10.94 -13.53
CA LEU A 462 -20.55 9.90 -14.26
C LEU A 462 -21.12 8.84 -13.30
N ALA A 463 -20.33 8.40 -12.32
CA ALA A 463 -20.76 7.41 -11.31
C ALA A 463 -21.96 7.89 -10.50
N ILE A 464 -21.92 9.13 -9.99
CA ILE A 464 -23.01 9.70 -9.19
C ILE A 464 -24.28 9.89 -10.01
N GLU A 465 -24.18 10.34 -11.26
CA GLU A 465 -25.35 10.52 -12.12
C GLU A 465 -26.00 9.18 -12.46
N GLN A 466 -25.21 8.16 -12.78
CA GLN A 466 -25.74 6.82 -13.06
C GLN A 466 -26.38 6.17 -11.84
N SER A 467 -25.73 6.26 -10.67
CA SER A 467 -26.27 5.74 -9.42
C SER A 467 -27.57 6.46 -9.02
N ARG A 468 -27.62 7.78 -9.21
CA ARG A 468 -28.84 8.58 -9.03
C ARG A 468 -29.99 8.10 -9.93
N GLN A 469 -29.73 7.91 -11.22
CA GLN A 469 -30.75 7.45 -12.16
C GLN A 469 -31.27 6.05 -11.77
N ALA A 470 -30.37 5.15 -11.37
CA ALA A 470 -30.74 3.81 -10.93
C ALA A 470 -31.55 3.83 -9.61
N ALA A 471 -31.16 4.66 -8.64
CA ALA A 471 -31.88 4.86 -7.38
C ALA A 471 -33.29 5.45 -7.61
N LEU A 472 -33.42 6.43 -8.51
CA LEU A 472 -34.71 7.01 -8.89
C LEU A 472 -35.61 5.99 -9.61
N ALA A 473 -35.03 5.17 -10.50
CA ALA A 473 -35.76 4.12 -11.19
C ALA A 473 -36.28 3.07 -10.20
N HIS A 474 -35.43 2.64 -9.27
CA HIS A 474 -35.78 1.73 -8.19
C HIS A 474 -36.94 2.27 -7.35
N CYS A 475 -36.85 3.51 -6.87
CA CYS A 475 -37.94 4.11 -6.08
C CYS A 475 -39.22 4.34 -6.86
N LYS A 476 -39.15 4.55 -8.18
CA LYS A 476 -40.35 4.58 -9.02
C LYS A 476 -41.03 3.21 -9.11
N GLU A 477 -40.26 2.12 -9.07
CA GLU A 477 -40.77 0.74 -9.15
C GLU A 477 -41.31 0.24 -7.80
N THR A 478 -40.59 0.49 -6.72
CA THR A 478 -40.91 -0.02 -5.37
C THR A 478 -41.78 0.92 -4.55
N GLY A 479 -41.91 2.19 -4.96
CA GLY A 479 -42.58 3.23 -4.19
C GLY A 479 -41.76 3.76 -3.01
N CYS A 480 -40.44 3.51 -2.97
CA CYS A 480 -39.56 4.14 -1.99
C CYS A 480 -39.36 5.64 -2.25
N GLU A 481 -38.73 6.31 -1.29
CA GLU A 481 -38.15 7.64 -1.47
C GLU A 481 -36.63 7.54 -1.41
N LEU A 482 -35.94 8.46 -2.08
CA LEU A 482 -34.48 8.54 -1.97
C LEU A 482 -34.09 8.83 -0.52
N ILE A 483 -33.04 8.16 -0.04
CA ILE A 483 -32.50 8.42 1.29
C ILE A 483 -32.04 9.89 1.33
N PRO A 484 -32.55 10.71 2.29
CA PRO A 484 -32.16 12.10 2.37
C PRO A 484 -30.66 12.20 2.68
N PHE A 485 -29.94 12.95 1.85
CA PHE A 485 -28.54 13.25 2.07
C PHE A 485 -28.41 14.25 3.23
N LYS A 486 -27.80 13.81 4.33
CA LYS A 486 -27.42 14.69 5.44
C LYS A 486 -26.19 15.48 5.06
N ASP A 487 -26.23 16.80 5.24
CA ASP A 487 -25.04 17.62 5.02
C ASP A 487 -23.95 17.36 6.08
N ILE A 488 -22.79 17.98 5.90
CA ILE A 488 -21.65 17.81 6.81
C ILE A 488 -21.98 18.22 8.26
N PHE A 489 -22.86 19.22 8.45
CA PHE A 489 -23.25 19.66 9.78
C PHE A 489 -24.20 18.66 10.42
N ASP A 490 -25.20 18.18 9.70
CA ASP A 490 -26.13 17.17 10.21
C ASP A 490 -25.39 15.89 10.62
N ARG A 491 -24.45 15.41 9.77
CA ARG A 491 -23.56 14.29 10.11
C ARG A 491 -22.74 14.57 11.37
N ALA A 492 -22.18 15.77 11.51
CA ALA A 492 -21.41 16.13 12.68
C ALA A 492 -22.27 16.19 13.97
N HIS A 493 -23.54 16.60 13.89
CA HIS A 493 -24.45 16.53 15.03
C HIS A 493 -24.83 15.09 15.40
N ASP A 494 -25.02 14.22 14.40
CA ASP A 494 -25.20 12.78 14.64
C ASP A 494 -23.97 12.21 15.36
N LYS A 495 -22.75 12.55 14.91
CA LYS A 495 -21.50 12.10 15.54
C LYS A 495 -21.35 12.59 16.97
N ILE A 496 -21.67 13.86 17.25
CA ILE A 496 -21.71 14.39 18.63
C ILE A 496 -22.72 13.60 19.47
N THR A 497 -23.87 13.24 18.91
CA THR A 497 -24.91 12.48 19.61
C THR A 497 -24.41 11.06 19.93
N GLU A 498 -23.69 10.43 19.00
CA GLU A 498 -23.01 9.15 19.21
C GLU A 498 -21.96 9.24 20.34
N TYR A 499 -21.09 10.24 20.30
CA TYR A 499 -20.08 10.45 21.33
C TYR A 499 -20.69 10.72 22.71
N LYS A 500 -21.81 11.44 22.78
CA LYS A 500 -22.55 11.59 24.05
C LYS A 500 -23.03 10.25 24.60
N ARG A 501 -23.54 9.36 23.75
CA ARG A 501 -23.91 7.99 24.18
C ARG A 501 -22.69 7.18 24.61
N LYS A 502 -21.53 7.34 23.94
CA LYS A 502 -20.26 6.73 24.36
C LYS A 502 -19.83 7.25 25.74
N LEU A 503 -19.91 8.56 25.97
CA LEU A 503 -19.61 9.19 27.26
C LEU A 503 -20.55 8.71 28.37
N GLU A 504 -21.86 8.66 28.13
CA GLU A 504 -22.84 8.12 29.09
C GLU A 504 -22.51 6.66 29.47
N ARG A 505 -22.09 5.83 28.50
CA ARG A 505 -21.63 4.46 28.76
C ARG A 505 -20.34 4.42 29.58
N ALA A 506 -19.35 5.25 29.26
CA ALA A 506 -18.09 5.33 29.98
C ALA A 506 -18.29 5.77 31.44
N VAL A 507 -19.13 6.79 31.66
CA VAL A 507 -19.51 7.24 33.01
C VAL A 507 -20.22 6.13 33.78
N LYS A 508 -21.21 5.47 33.17
CA LYS A 508 -21.90 4.33 33.80
C LYS A 508 -20.92 3.20 34.14
N GLN A 509 -19.97 2.91 33.25
CA GLN A 509 -18.94 1.90 33.47
C GLN A 509 -18.05 2.27 34.68
N ARG A 510 -17.60 3.53 34.78
CA ARG A 510 -16.85 4.01 35.94
C ARG A 510 -17.67 3.93 37.22
N GLU A 511 -18.94 4.32 37.19
CA GLU A 511 -19.84 4.21 38.35
C GLU A 511 -20.04 2.77 38.79
N GLN A 512 -20.21 1.83 37.85
CA GLN A 512 -20.30 0.39 38.14
C GLN A 512 -18.99 -0.14 38.74
N PHE A 513 -17.84 0.26 38.20
CA PHE A 513 -16.53 -0.07 38.75
C PHE A 513 -16.38 0.47 40.19
N GLU A 514 -16.70 1.76 40.38
CA GLU A 514 -16.72 2.41 41.68
C GLU A 514 -17.77 1.86 42.63
N ALA A 515 -18.82 1.17 42.16
CA ALA A 515 -19.77 0.49 43.05
C ALA A 515 -19.30 -0.93 43.41
N TYR A 516 -18.58 -1.59 42.50
CA TYR A 516 -18.13 -2.98 42.65
C TYR A 516 -16.96 -3.13 43.64
N PHE A 517 -16.04 -2.16 43.66
CA PHE A 517 -14.78 -2.27 44.41
C PHE A 517 -14.70 -1.65 45.84
N PRO A 518 -15.53 -0.67 46.29
CA PRO A 518 -15.36 -0.04 47.61
C PRO A 518 -15.55 -0.99 48.79
N ALA A 519 -16.50 -1.91 48.71
CA ALA A 519 -16.72 -2.90 49.76
C ALA A 519 -15.56 -3.91 49.88
N ARG A 520 -14.72 -4.02 48.85
CA ARG A 520 -13.56 -4.92 48.79
C ARG A 520 -12.22 -4.19 48.96
N MET A 521 -12.22 -2.85 48.98
CA MET A 521 -11.03 -1.99 49.13
C MET A 521 -10.45 -2.00 50.55
N LEU A 522 -11.28 -2.14 51.58
CA LEU A 522 -10.85 -1.99 52.98
C LEU A 522 -9.84 -3.07 53.42
N ASP A 523 -9.83 -4.21 52.73
CA ASP A 523 -8.96 -5.36 53.00
C ASP A 523 -7.86 -5.57 51.94
N ALA A 524 -7.72 -4.68 50.95
CA ALA A 524 -6.76 -4.85 49.85
C ALA A 524 -5.37 -4.27 50.19
N GLY A 525 -4.31 -5.02 49.92
CA GLY A 525 -2.92 -4.54 50.02
C GLY A 525 -2.60 -3.32 49.15
N ASP A 526 -1.53 -2.59 49.49
CA ASP A 526 -1.16 -1.29 48.90
C ASP A 526 -1.05 -1.32 47.37
N LYS A 527 -0.39 -2.34 46.81
CA LYS A 527 -0.26 -2.52 45.35
C LYS A 527 -1.59 -2.67 44.63
N ALA A 528 -2.55 -3.38 45.23
CA ALA A 528 -3.87 -3.55 44.63
C ALA A 528 -4.63 -2.22 44.58
N ARG A 529 -4.53 -1.42 45.65
CA ARG A 529 -5.10 -0.06 45.70
C ARG A 529 -4.47 0.85 44.65
N GLU A 530 -3.14 0.81 44.52
CA GLU A 530 -2.42 1.61 43.52
C GLU A 530 -2.83 1.26 42.08
N GLN A 531 -2.94 -0.03 41.75
CA GLN A 531 -3.40 -0.45 40.42
C GLN A 531 -4.85 -0.03 40.17
N MET A 532 -5.72 -0.14 41.18
CA MET A 532 -7.13 0.26 41.06
C MET A 532 -7.27 1.77 40.81
N GLU A 533 -6.49 2.60 41.50
CA GLU A 533 -6.46 4.05 41.24
C GLU A 533 -5.95 4.34 39.82
N ARG A 534 -4.95 3.59 39.32
CA ARG A 534 -4.50 3.71 37.93
C ARG A 534 -5.60 3.36 36.93
N ASP A 535 -6.34 2.28 37.17
CA ASP A 535 -7.43 1.86 36.30
C ASP A 535 -8.58 2.88 36.32
N LYS A 536 -8.89 3.47 37.49
CA LYS A 536 -9.84 4.58 37.64
C LYS A 536 -9.40 5.82 36.85
N VAL A 537 -8.13 6.21 36.97
CA VAL A 537 -7.56 7.33 36.20
C VAL A 537 -7.68 7.06 34.69
N GLY A 538 -7.44 5.83 34.25
CA GLY A 538 -7.62 5.43 32.85
C GLY A 538 -9.06 5.59 32.36
N MET A 539 -10.06 5.21 33.16
CA MET A 539 -11.48 5.42 32.84
C MET A 539 -11.83 6.91 32.75
N CYS A 540 -11.40 7.73 33.72
CA CYS A 540 -11.62 9.18 33.67
C CYS A 540 -10.92 9.83 32.46
N ALA A 541 -9.71 9.39 32.11
CA ALA A 541 -9.02 9.89 30.93
C ALA A 541 -9.77 9.56 29.63
N HIS A 542 -10.40 8.38 29.55
CA HIS A 542 -11.25 8.02 28.41
C HIS A 542 -12.50 8.91 28.32
N GLU A 543 -13.15 9.22 29.46
CA GLU A 543 -14.26 10.18 29.52
C GLU A 543 -13.82 11.55 28.99
N THR A 544 -12.71 12.09 29.51
CA THR A 544 -12.16 13.40 29.07
C THR A 544 -11.82 13.40 27.58
N TYR A 545 -11.25 12.30 27.07
CA TYR A 545 -10.97 12.15 25.64
C TYR A 545 -12.25 12.30 24.80
N ILE A 546 -13.34 11.60 25.16
CA ILE A 546 -14.61 11.71 24.44
C ILE A 546 -15.19 13.14 24.52
N GLU A 547 -15.09 13.80 25.67
CA GLU A 547 -15.51 15.20 25.83
C GLU A 547 -14.70 16.16 24.95
N GLU A 548 -13.40 15.95 24.85
CA GLU A 548 -12.50 16.70 23.98
C GLU A 548 -12.85 16.48 22.50
N GLU A 549 -13.20 15.26 22.08
CA GLU A 549 -13.65 14.99 20.71
C GLU A 549 -14.98 15.70 20.38
N ILE A 550 -15.96 15.64 21.29
CA ILE A 550 -17.22 16.40 21.14
C ILE A 550 -16.92 17.90 20.97
N LYS A 551 -16.05 18.44 21.83
CA LYS A 551 -15.67 19.85 21.79
C LYS A 551 -14.91 20.20 20.51
N SER A 552 -14.03 19.32 20.03
CA SER A 552 -13.30 19.48 18.78
C SER A 552 -14.26 19.58 17.60
N ILE A 553 -15.21 18.65 17.47
CA ILE A 553 -16.22 18.67 16.41
C ILE A 553 -17.05 19.97 16.49
N GLN A 554 -17.48 20.37 17.68
CA GLN A 554 -18.22 21.63 17.88
C GLN A 554 -17.42 22.87 17.47
N GLN A 555 -16.12 22.90 17.76
CA GLN A 555 -15.23 23.98 17.35
C GLN A 555 -15.06 24.04 15.83
N HIS A 556 -14.91 22.88 15.16
CA HIS A 556 -14.85 22.83 13.70
C HIS A 556 -16.15 23.32 13.08
N ILE A 557 -17.32 22.89 13.60
CA ILE A 557 -18.64 23.39 13.15
C ILE A 557 -18.72 24.92 13.31
N ALA A 558 -18.29 25.47 14.46
CA ALA A 558 -18.32 26.90 14.72
C ALA A 558 -17.44 27.69 13.74
N LYS A 559 -16.17 27.28 13.57
CA LYS A 559 -15.23 27.87 12.60
C LYS A 559 -15.81 27.89 11.18
N LEU A 560 -16.39 26.77 10.73
CA LEU A 560 -17.01 26.66 9.40
C LEU A 560 -18.23 27.57 9.24
N LYS A 561 -19.08 27.71 10.26
CA LYS A 561 -20.26 28.58 10.23
C LYS A 561 -19.91 30.06 10.25
N GLU A 562 -18.88 30.44 11.01
CA GLU A 562 -18.45 31.83 11.15
C GLU A 562 -17.59 32.29 9.97
N GLY A 563 -17.10 31.35 9.15
CA GLY A 563 -16.08 31.63 8.13
C GLY A 563 -14.75 32.09 8.74
N ASP A 564 -14.58 31.90 10.05
CA ASP A 564 -13.35 32.27 10.77
C ASP A 564 -12.27 31.24 10.46
N THR A 565 -11.40 31.64 9.54
CA THR A 565 -10.24 30.84 9.18
C THR A 565 -9.12 30.98 10.20
N SER A 566 -9.09 32.01 11.05
CA SER A 566 -8.04 32.25 12.06
C SER A 566 -6.59 31.90 11.63
N GLY A 567 -6.28 32.01 10.33
CA GLY A 567 -4.98 31.63 9.73
C GLY A 567 -4.86 30.19 9.21
N GLU A 568 -5.81 29.31 9.48
CA GLU A 568 -5.95 27.98 8.86
C GLU A 568 -6.69 28.08 7.52
N ARG A 569 -6.25 27.31 6.52
CA ARG A 569 -6.97 27.28 5.24
C ARG A 569 -8.32 26.55 5.42
N PRO A 570 -9.42 27.02 4.79
CA PRO A 570 -10.75 26.40 4.94
C PRO A 570 -10.78 24.90 4.65
N ASP A 571 -10.02 24.43 3.66
CA ASP A 571 -9.88 23.02 3.29
C ASP A 571 -9.34 22.17 4.45
N ARG A 572 -8.45 22.73 5.29
CA ARG A 572 -7.95 22.03 6.47
C ARG A 572 -9.01 21.88 7.56
N ILE A 573 -9.85 22.90 7.75
CA ILE A 573 -10.94 22.84 8.75
C ILE A 573 -12.00 21.84 8.30
N HIS A 574 -12.35 21.83 7.01
CA HIS A 574 -13.25 20.81 6.44
C HIS A 574 -12.64 19.41 6.56
N LYS A 575 -11.36 19.25 6.20
CA LYS A 575 -10.66 17.97 6.31
C LYS A 575 -10.65 17.45 7.75
N GLY A 576 -10.35 18.29 8.74
CA GLY A 576 -10.39 17.92 10.15
C GLY A 576 -11.78 17.43 10.58
N LEU A 577 -12.85 18.10 10.14
CA LEU A 577 -14.21 17.64 10.40
C LEU A 577 -14.54 16.33 9.66
N LEU A 578 -14.13 16.19 8.40
CA LEU A 578 -14.36 14.98 7.61
C LEU A 578 -13.61 13.77 8.18
N ASP A 579 -12.40 13.96 8.71
CA ASP A 579 -11.63 12.87 9.32
C ASP A 579 -12.37 12.30 10.56
N TYR A 580 -13.09 13.13 11.33
CA TYR A 580 -13.99 12.64 12.39
C TYR A 580 -15.24 11.90 11.89
N LEU A 581 -15.67 12.18 10.66
CA LEU A 581 -16.85 11.57 10.07
C LEU A 581 -16.53 10.27 9.31
N LYS A 582 -15.28 10.09 8.88
CA LYS A 582 -14.82 8.89 8.15
C LYS A 582 -14.78 7.63 9.02
N GLU A 583 -14.60 7.76 10.33
CA GLU A 583 -14.60 6.61 11.25
C GLU A 583 -15.92 5.81 11.26
N GLU A 584 -16.99 6.32 10.64
CA GLU A 584 -18.28 5.64 10.48
C GLU A 584 -18.45 4.89 9.14
N ASP A 585 -17.60 5.17 8.15
CA ASP A 585 -17.80 4.73 6.76
C ASP A 585 -17.07 3.40 6.43
N ASP A 586 -16.19 2.92 7.31
CA ASP A 586 -15.45 1.63 7.24
C ASP A 586 -15.94 0.59 8.27
#